data_AF-A0A7S3V2D2-F1
#
_entry.id   AF-A0A7S3V2D2-F1
#
_cell.length_a   1.000
_cell.length_b   1.000
_cell.length_c   1.000
_cell.angle_alpha   90.00
_cell.angle_beta   90.00
_cell.angle_gamma   90.00
#
_symmetry.space_group_name_H-M   'P 1'
#
loop_
_entity.id
_entity.type
_entity.pdbx_description
1 polymer ?
#
loop_
_entity_poly.entity_id
_entity_poly.type
_entity_poly.pdbx_seq_one_letter_code
_entity_poly.pdbx_strand_id
1 'polypeptide(L)'
;MASSESLFQDSNDRIEFSELLHVHAGLRWELTLLYEKSLLLVKSIGTGGSKELQWKNNLSTFLKQFDFFFVIFHSHSKAEDDIIMPALTNRAAISMGKIPEELSHEHDGHHQFFDNIRLHLLPLRNEGAMNLSGEKSEGLRSLVEHVALLIEKLRSVVMLHFRKEEEELLPLLVTHFTKEELIELVGKIIGA
;
A
#
# COMPACT_ATOMS: atom_id res chain seq x y z
N MET A 1 -22.44 20.73 4.75
CA MET A 1 -21.47 20.30 5.78
C MET A 1 -22.21 19.35 6.70
N ALA A 2 -22.15 18.05 6.42
CA ALA A 2 -22.65 17.03 7.33
C ALA A 2 -21.41 16.42 7.99
N SER A 3 -21.36 16.48 9.32
CA SER A 3 -20.33 15.84 10.13
C SER A 3 -20.32 14.34 9.85
N SER A 4 -19.15 13.81 9.49
CA SER A 4 -18.82 12.41 9.61
C SER A 4 -18.74 12.07 11.10
N GLU A 5 -19.85 11.66 11.69
CA GLU A 5 -19.83 11.00 13.01
C GLU A 5 -19.08 9.68 12.87
N SER A 6 -18.00 9.57 13.65
CA SER A 6 -17.13 8.40 13.77
C SER A 6 -17.96 7.15 14.08
N LEU A 7 -17.92 6.17 13.18
CA LEU A 7 -18.58 4.85 13.29
C LEU A 7 -18.09 4.00 14.48
N PHE A 8 -17.02 4.39 15.17
CA PHE A 8 -16.54 3.75 16.39
C PHE A 8 -17.07 4.51 17.62
N GLN A 9 -18.20 4.05 18.17
CA GLN A 9 -18.88 4.70 19.30
C GLN A 9 -18.37 4.24 20.68
N ASP A 10 -17.66 3.12 20.79
CA ASP A 10 -17.03 2.69 22.05
C ASP A 10 -15.49 2.56 21.93
N SER A 11 -14.81 2.88 23.04
CA SER A 11 -13.39 2.61 23.25
C SER A 11 -13.02 1.13 23.12
N ASN A 12 -13.97 0.21 23.35
CA ASN A 12 -13.78 -1.22 23.17
C ASN A 12 -13.71 -1.65 21.69
N ASP A 13 -14.48 -1.04 20.79
CA ASP A 13 -14.48 -1.38 19.35
C ASP A 13 -13.11 -1.09 18.70
N ARG A 14 -12.42 -0.05 19.20
CA ARG A 14 -11.05 0.29 18.77
C ARG A 14 -9.99 -0.67 19.27
N ILE A 15 -10.25 -1.41 20.34
CA ILE A 15 -9.30 -2.40 20.88
C ILE A 15 -9.31 -3.66 20.02
N GLU A 16 -10.48 -4.05 19.50
CA GLU A 16 -10.70 -5.32 18.79
C GLU A 16 -10.06 -5.36 17.39
N PHE A 17 -9.85 -4.21 16.75
CA PHE A 17 -9.10 -4.07 15.49
C PHE A 17 -7.83 -3.25 15.59
N SER A 18 -7.37 -2.96 16.81
CA SER A 18 -6.18 -2.13 17.02
C SER A 18 -5.02 -2.62 16.17
N GLU A 19 -4.84 -3.92 16.02
CA GLU A 19 -3.73 -4.51 15.26
C GLU A 19 -3.85 -4.30 13.73
N LEU A 20 -5.01 -4.51 13.11
CA LEU A 20 -5.20 -4.20 11.68
C LEU A 20 -5.07 -2.69 11.40
N LEU A 21 -5.63 -1.86 12.29
CA LEU A 21 -5.49 -0.40 12.20
C LEU A 21 -4.02 0.04 12.37
N HIS A 22 -3.24 -0.64 13.22
CA HIS A 22 -1.80 -0.38 13.35
C HIS A 22 -1.04 -0.78 12.08
N VAL A 23 -1.40 -1.90 11.45
CA VAL A 23 -0.80 -2.30 10.16
C VAL A 23 -1.11 -1.25 9.09
N HIS A 24 -2.36 -0.79 8.98
CA HIS A 24 -2.72 0.28 8.04
C HIS A 24 -1.97 1.58 8.34
N ALA A 25 -1.87 1.99 9.60
CA ALA A 25 -1.12 3.18 9.99
C ALA A 25 0.38 3.06 9.61
N GLY A 26 0.98 1.89 9.84
CA GLY A 26 2.35 1.59 9.42
C GLY A 26 2.53 1.66 7.90
N LEU A 27 1.65 1.00 7.14
CA LEU A 27 1.67 1.03 5.68
C LEU A 27 1.47 2.45 5.13
N ARG A 28 0.59 3.26 5.72
CA ARG A 28 0.43 4.68 5.36
C ARG A 28 1.70 5.49 5.58
N TRP A 29 2.40 5.25 6.68
CA TRP A 29 3.67 5.89 6.98
C TRP A 29 4.75 5.50 5.96
N GLU A 30 4.93 4.20 5.73
CA GLU A 30 5.91 3.67 4.76
C GLU A 30 5.65 4.18 3.33
N LEU A 31 4.38 4.26 2.93
CA LEU A 31 3.99 4.81 1.63
C LEU A 31 4.25 6.32 1.52
N THR A 32 4.10 7.05 2.62
CA THR A 32 4.45 8.47 2.68
C THR A 32 5.96 8.66 2.52
N LEU A 33 6.78 7.87 3.21
CA LEU A 33 8.23 7.89 3.05
C LEU A 33 8.68 7.50 1.63
N LEU A 34 8.03 6.48 1.03
CA LEU A 34 8.28 6.07 -0.34
C LEU A 34 8.01 7.21 -1.34
N TYR A 35 6.89 7.91 -1.16
CA TYR A 35 6.54 9.08 -1.97
C TYR A 35 7.58 10.21 -1.81
N GLU A 36 7.96 10.56 -0.59
CA GLU A 36 8.98 11.59 -0.34
C GLU A 36 10.33 11.25 -0.98
N LYS A 37 10.76 9.98 -0.87
CA LYS A 37 11.97 9.48 -1.53
C LYS A 37 11.87 9.58 -3.06
N SER A 38 10.70 9.33 -3.65
CA SER A 38 10.49 9.48 -5.09
C SER A 38 10.70 10.93 -5.55
N LEU A 39 10.20 11.92 -4.78
CA LEU A 39 10.42 13.34 -5.05
C LEU A 39 11.89 13.74 -4.85
N LEU A 40 12.55 13.18 -3.83
CA LEU A 40 13.98 13.39 -3.62
C LEU A 40 14.80 12.86 -4.79
N LEU A 41 14.42 11.72 -5.39
CA LEU A 41 15.08 11.22 -6.61
C LEU A 41 15.00 12.25 -7.73
N VAL A 42 13.80 12.74 -8.05
CA VAL A 42 13.60 13.75 -9.11
C VAL A 42 14.47 14.99 -8.86
N LYS A 43 14.49 15.50 -7.61
CA LYS A 43 15.24 16.70 -7.22
C LYS A 43 16.75 16.51 -7.23
N SER A 44 17.23 15.29 -6.97
CA SER A 44 18.67 15.00 -6.87
C SER A 44 19.31 14.55 -8.18
N ILE A 45 18.55 14.45 -9.28
CA ILE A 45 19.11 14.17 -10.61
C ILE A 45 20.07 15.30 -11.00
N GLY A 46 21.35 14.97 -11.09
CA GLY A 46 22.40 15.89 -11.52
C GLY A 46 23.65 15.13 -11.96
N THR A 47 24.44 15.76 -12.83
CA THR A 47 25.62 15.14 -13.42
C THR A 47 26.90 15.44 -12.61
N GLY A 48 27.77 14.43 -12.47
CA GLY A 48 29.16 14.58 -12.03
C GLY A 48 29.46 14.40 -10.53
N GLY A 49 30.60 13.77 -10.25
CA GLY A 49 31.25 13.76 -8.93
C GLY A 49 30.36 13.29 -7.78
N SER A 50 30.28 14.12 -6.73
CA SER A 50 29.50 13.82 -5.50
C SER A 50 27.99 13.75 -5.73
N LYS A 51 27.44 14.47 -6.73
CA LYS A 51 26.01 14.48 -7.03
C LYS A 51 25.54 13.14 -7.59
N GLU A 52 26.35 12.52 -8.46
CA GLU A 52 26.05 11.20 -9.00
C GLU A 52 26.04 10.13 -7.90
N LEU A 53 27.03 10.15 -7.00
CA LEU A 53 27.09 9.24 -5.86
C LEU A 53 25.88 9.43 -4.92
N GLN A 54 25.53 10.68 -4.63
CA GLN A 54 24.36 11.00 -3.81
C GLN A 54 23.06 10.49 -4.45
N TRP A 55 22.90 10.68 -5.77
CA TRP A 55 21.73 10.21 -6.49
C TRP A 55 21.65 8.68 -6.51
N LYS A 56 22.76 7.98 -6.74
CA LYS A 56 22.86 6.50 -6.64
C LYS A 56 22.45 5.99 -5.25
N ASN A 57 22.89 6.67 -4.20
CA ASN A 57 22.49 6.34 -2.83
C ASN A 57 20.99 6.55 -2.62
N ASN A 58 20.45 7.70 -3.03
CA ASN A 58 19.01 7.97 -2.96
C ASN A 58 18.22 6.89 -3.71
N LEU A 59 18.66 6.51 -4.90
CA LEU A 59 18.02 5.48 -5.71
C LEU A 59 18.03 4.12 -5.01
N SER A 60 19.16 3.72 -4.45
CA SER A 60 19.26 2.48 -3.68
C SER A 60 18.27 2.48 -2.51
N THR A 61 18.18 3.58 -1.77
CA THR A 61 17.24 3.67 -0.63
C THR A 61 15.78 3.68 -1.07
N PHE A 62 15.45 4.30 -2.21
CA PHE A 62 14.11 4.30 -2.78
C PHE A 62 13.71 2.90 -3.26
N LEU A 63 14.58 2.20 -3.99
CA LEU A 63 14.30 0.85 -4.49
C LEU A 63 14.07 -0.14 -3.34
N LYS A 64 14.90 -0.09 -2.29
CA LYS A 64 14.72 -0.92 -1.08
C LYS A 64 13.41 -0.61 -0.37
N GLN A 65 13.06 0.68 -0.27
CA GLN A 65 11.79 1.11 0.33
C GLN A 65 10.59 0.60 -0.49
N PHE A 66 10.68 0.67 -1.82
CA PHE A 66 9.65 0.17 -2.71
C PHE A 66 9.49 -1.35 -2.55
N ASP A 67 10.59 -2.11 -2.56
CA ASP A 67 10.56 -3.57 -2.41
C ASP A 67 9.98 -4.00 -1.06
N PHE A 68 10.37 -3.31 0.01
CA PHE A 68 9.80 -3.53 1.34
C PHE A 68 8.28 -3.28 1.35
N PHE A 69 7.85 -2.11 0.88
CA PHE A 69 6.43 -1.77 0.84
C PHE A 69 5.62 -2.73 -0.03
N PHE A 70 6.16 -3.11 -1.20
CA PHE A 70 5.57 -4.11 -2.09
C PHE A 70 5.29 -5.41 -1.34
N VAL A 71 6.29 -5.99 -0.67
CA VAL A 71 6.14 -7.27 0.02
C VAL A 71 5.10 -7.19 1.14
N ILE A 72 5.19 -6.17 2.00
CA ILE A 72 4.28 -6.07 3.15
C ILE A 72 2.84 -5.80 2.68
N PHE A 73 2.63 -4.89 1.72
CA PHE A 73 1.29 -4.61 1.19
C PHE A 73 0.66 -5.84 0.53
N HIS A 74 1.41 -6.59 -0.28
CA HIS A 74 0.88 -7.79 -0.93
C HIS A 74 0.59 -8.89 0.10
N SER A 75 1.43 -9.05 1.12
CA SER A 75 1.18 -10.02 2.19
C SER A 75 -0.08 -9.67 2.98
N HIS A 76 -0.28 -8.39 3.29
CA HIS A 76 -1.45 -7.88 4.00
C HIS A 76 -2.73 -8.11 3.19
N SER A 77 -2.80 -7.55 1.98
CA SER A 77 -3.97 -7.71 1.10
C SER A 77 -4.29 -9.18 0.77
N LYS A 78 -3.25 -10.00 0.57
CA LYS A 78 -3.44 -11.45 0.37
C LYS A 78 -4.02 -12.13 1.60
N ALA A 79 -3.56 -11.78 2.81
CA ALA A 79 -4.10 -12.34 4.03
C ALA A 79 -5.59 -11.97 4.21
N GLU A 80 -5.98 -10.75 3.83
CA GLU A 80 -7.38 -10.33 3.82
C GLU A 80 -8.22 -11.15 2.84
N ASP A 81 -7.73 -11.35 1.61
CA ASP A 81 -8.40 -12.17 0.60
C ASP A 81 -8.53 -13.64 0.98
N ASP A 82 -7.50 -14.21 1.63
CA ASP A 82 -7.46 -15.63 1.98
C ASP A 82 -8.21 -15.93 3.31
N ILE A 83 -8.34 -14.94 4.21
CA ILE A 83 -8.85 -15.15 5.58
C ILE A 83 -10.12 -14.34 5.85
N ILE A 84 -10.07 -13.01 5.67
CA ILE A 84 -11.17 -12.11 6.04
C ILE A 84 -12.34 -12.25 5.08
N MET A 85 -12.09 -12.17 3.77
CA MET A 85 -13.14 -12.20 2.76
C MET A 85 -13.94 -13.52 2.78
N PRO A 86 -13.31 -14.71 2.90
CA PRO A 86 -14.05 -15.96 2.99
C PRO A 86 -14.82 -16.11 4.29
N ALA A 87 -14.25 -15.66 5.43
CA ALA A 87 -14.95 -15.67 6.71
C ALA A 87 -16.22 -14.81 6.65
N LEU A 88 -16.09 -13.57 6.15
CA LEU A 88 -17.21 -12.66 5.99
C LEU A 88 -18.23 -13.24 5.01
N THR A 89 -17.80 -13.82 3.88
CA THR A 89 -18.69 -14.43 2.86
C THR A 89 -19.52 -15.56 3.44
N ASN A 90 -18.89 -16.46 4.19
CA ASN A 90 -19.58 -17.57 4.84
C ASN A 90 -20.59 -17.05 5.88
N ARG A 91 -20.21 -16.05 6.67
CA ARG A 91 -21.12 -15.46 7.66
C ARG A 91 -22.29 -14.72 7.00
N ALA A 92 -22.03 -13.92 5.98
CA ALA A 92 -23.02 -13.17 5.21
C ALA A 92 -23.96 -14.08 4.41
N ALA A 93 -23.47 -15.22 3.88
CA ALA A 93 -24.33 -16.23 3.26
C ALA A 93 -25.32 -16.85 4.27
N ILE A 94 -24.93 -16.89 5.55
CA ILE A 94 -25.77 -17.39 6.65
C ILE A 94 -26.72 -16.29 7.17
N SER A 95 -26.34 -15.00 7.14
CA SER A 95 -27.08 -13.92 7.82
C SER A 95 -27.65 -12.79 6.94
N MET A 96 -27.09 -12.51 5.75
CA MET A 96 -27.36 -11.29 4.97
C MET A 96 -27.72 -11.52 3.48
N GLY A 97 -27.49 -12.70 2.93
CA GLY A 97 -27.91 -13.06 1.57
C GLY A 97 -27.04 -12.53 0.42
N LYS A 98 -26.11 -11.59 0.64
CA LYS A 98 -25.00 -11.20 -0.27
C LYS A 98 -23.99 -10.25 0.41
N ILE A 99 -22.71 -10.35 0.04
CA ILE A 99 -21.70 -9.30 0.28
C ILE A 99 -21.69 -8.35 -0.92
N PRO A 100 -21.53 -7.03 -0.73
CA PRO A 100 -21.24 -6.12 -1.84
C PRO A 100 -20.03 -6.61 -2.64
N GLU A 101 -20.23 -6.93 -3.92
CA GLU A 101 -19.17 -7.40 -4.84
C GLU A 101 -17.97 -6.43 -4.89
N GLU A 102 -18.25 -5.15 -4.65
CA GLU A 102 -17.33 -4.02 -4.54
C GLU A 102 -16.28 -4.19 -3.41
N LEU A 103 -16.57 -4.95 -2.35
CA LEU A 103 -15.62 -5.20 -1.26
C LEU A 103 -14.63 -6.35 -1.54
N SER A 104 -14.83 -7.12 -2.62
CA SER A 104 -14.11 -8.40 -2.82
C SER A 104 -13.09 -8.43 -3.97
N HIS A 105 -12.90 -7.34 -4.71
CA HIS A 105 -12.10 -7.37 -5.96
C HIS A 105 -11.14 -6.18 -6.17
N GLU A 106 -10.86 -5.34 -5.17
CA GLU A 106 -9.95 -4.20 -5.36
C GLU A 106 -8.46 -4.60 -5.40
N HIS A 107 -8.08 -5.67 -4.69
CA HIS A 107 -6.68 -6.08 -4.54
C HIS A 107 -5.99 -6.48 -5.84
N ASP A 108 -6.68 -7.18 -6.76
CA ASP A 108 -6.14 -7.54 -8.08
C ASP A 108 -5.71 -6.30 -8.87
N GLY A 109 -6.52 -5.23 -8.82
CA GLY A 109 -6.19 -3.96 -9.46
C GLY A 109 -4.96 -3.29 -8.84
N HIS A 110 -4.82 -3.39 -7.51
CA HIS A 110 -3.65 -2.87 -6.81
C HIS A 110 -2.39 -3.65 -7.18
N HIS A 111 -2.43 -4.99 -7.17
CA HIS A 111 -1.28 -5.86 -7.49
C HIS A 111 -0.78 -5.62 -8.92
N GLN A 112 -1.70 -5.54 -9.90
CA GLN A 112 -1.37 -5.19 -11.28
C GLN A 112 -0.70 -3.81 -11.39
N PHE A 113 -1.15 -2.84 -10.58
CA PHE A 113 -0.56 -1.51 -10.58
C PHE A 113 0.85 -1.51 -9.99
N PHE A 114 1.12 -2.31 -8.95
CA PHE A 114 2.48 -2.51 -8.45
C PHE A 114 3.39 -3.16 -9.49
N ASP A 115 2.93 -4.19 -10.20
CA ASP A 115 3.71 -4.84 -11.24
C ASP A 115 4.04 -3.88 -12.39
N ASN A 116 3.11 -3.00 -12.76
CA ASN A 116 3.38 -1.92 -13.70
C ASN A 116 4.54 -1.03 -13.21
N ILE A 117 4.52 -0.59 -11.94
CA ILE A 117 5.61 0.21 -11.37
C ILE A 117 6.93 -0.56 -11.42
N ARG A 118 6.93 -1.86 -11.07
CA ARG A 118 8.15 -2.69 -11.12
C ARG A 118 8.77 -2.73 -12.50
N LEU A 119 7.98 -2.80 -13.57
CA LEU A 119 8.47 -2.72 -14.94
C LEU A 119 9.18 -1.39 -15.22
N HIS A 120 8.62 -0.27 -14.75
CA HIS A 120 9.25 1.04 -14.86
C HIS A 120 10.51 1.20 -13.98
N LEU A 121 10.66 0.38 -12.93
CA LEU A 121 11.87 0.36 -12.10
C LEU A 121 13.00 -0.51 -12.69
N LEU A 122 12.73 -1.42 -13.63
CA LEU A 122 13.75 -2.30 -14.21
C LEU A 122 14.94 -1.52 -14.82
N PRO A 123 14.74 -0.46 -15.62
CA PRO A 123 15.87 0.31 -16.15
C PRO A 123 16.67 1.01 -15.05
N LEU A 124 16.04 1.36 -13.93
CA LEU A 124 16.71 1.99 -12.79
C LEU A 124 17.52 1.00 -11.94
N ARG A 125 17.15 -0.28 -11.95
CA ARG A 125 17.90 -1.34 -11.25
C ARG A 125 19.17 -1.77 -12.00
N ASN A 126 19.18 -1.62 -13.32
CA ASN A 126 20.31 -2.01 -14.14
C ASN A 126 21.39 -0.92 -14.12
N GLU A 127 22.40 -1.07 -13.26
CA GLU A 127 23.49 -0.10 -13.03
C GLU A 127 24.23 0.34 -14.32
N GLY A 128 24.21 -0.47 -15.38
CA GLY A 128 24.82 -0.16 -16.68
C GLY A 128 24.06 0.86 -17.54
N ALA A 129 22.82 1.22 -17.20
CA ALA A 129 22.02 2.20 -17.95
C ALA A 129 22.27 3.66 -17.55
N MET A 130 22.96 3.89 -16.42
CA MET A 130 23.03 5.18 -15.71
C MET A 130 24.19 6.08 -16.13
N ASN A 131 24.69 5.97 -17.36
CA ASN A 131 25.67 6.96 -17.85
C ASN A 131 24.94 8.28 -18.11
N LEU A 132 25.11 9.25 -17.19
CA LEU A 132 24.51 10.59 -17.23
C LEU A 132 25.14 11.52 -18.30
N SER A 133 25.43 10.99 -19.49
CA SER A 133 25.81 11.82 -20.65
C SER A 133 24.58 12.48 -21.25
N GLY A 134 24.68 13.77 -21.62
CA GLY A 134 23.63 14.64 -22.21
C GLY A 134 22.26 14.00 -22.51
N GLU A 135 22.12 13.31 -23.65
CA GLU A 135 20.84 12.75 -24.12
C GLU A 135 20.28 11.63 -23.21
N LYS A 136 21.15 10.80 -22.60
CA LYS A 136 20.74 9.76 -21.64
C LYS A 136 20.24 10.37 -20.33
N SER A 137 20.68 11.57 -19.98
CA SER A 137 20.23 12.28 -18.78
C SER A 137 18.77 12.74 -18.88
N GLU A 138 18.28 13.09 -20.07
CA GLU A 138 16.90 13.53 -20.27
C GLU A 138 15.93 12.35 -20.21
N GLY A 139 16.27 11.23 -20.86
CA GLY A 139 15.50 9.99 -20.76
C GLY A 139 15.41 9.46 -19.33
N LEU A 140 16.51 9.54 -18.57
CA LEU A 140 16.51 9.17 -17.15
C LEU A 140 15.61 10.12 -16.32
N ARG A 141 15.70 11.43 -16.56
CA ARG A 141 14.87 12.41 -15.87
C ARG A 141 13.38 12.13 -16.08
N SER A 142 12.97 11.97 -17.34
CA SER A 142 11.60 11.64 -17.69
C SER A 142 11.12 10.33 -17.04
N LEU A 143 11.97 9.29 -17.02
CA LEU A 143 11.64 8.03 -16.36
C LEU A 143 11.43 8.20 -14.85
N VAL A 144 12.32 8.93 -14.17
CA VAL A 144 12.23 9.13 -12.71
C VAL A 144 11.02 10.00 -12.34
N GLU A 145 10.73 11.03 -13.14
CA GLU A 145 9.51 11.85 -12.98
C GLU A 145 8.25 11.01 -13.20
N HIS A 146 8.24 10.13 -14.21
CA HIS A 146 7.13 9.22 -14.45
C HIS A 146 6.94 8.24 -13.27
N VAL A 147 8.01 7.66 -12.75
CA VAL A 147 7.96 6.80 -11.56
C VAL A 147 7.41 7.57 -10.36
N ALA A 148 7.83 8.82 -10.11
CA ALA A 148 7.31 9.62 -9.02
C ALA A 148 5.79 9.87 -9.15
N LEU A 149 5.29 10.12 -10.36
CA LEU A 149 3.85 10.23 -10.63
C LEU A 149 3.10 8.91 -10.38
N LEU A 150 3.69 7.76 -10.72
CA LEU A 150 3.09 6.46 -10.43
C LEU A 150 3.04 6.19 -8.91
N ILE A 151 4.08 6.56 -8.16
CA ILE A 151 4.10 6.44 -6.69
C ILE A 151 3.07 7.37 -6.05
N GLU A 152 2.87 8.58 -6.58
CA GLU A 152 1.80 9.48 -6.12
C GLU A 152 0.41 8.86 -6.31
N LYS A 153 0.15 8.29 -7.50
CA LYS A 153 -1.10 7.58 -7.78
C LYS A 153 -1.28 6.37 -6.87
N LEU A 154 -0.21 5.60 -6.65
CA LEU A 154 -0.23 4.42 -5.76
C LEU A 154 -0.64 4.85 -4.36
N ARG A 155 -0.04 5.93 -3.87
CA ARG A 155 -0.42 6.53 -2.60
C ARG A 155 -1.90 6.87 -2.54
N SER A 156 -2.43 7.56 -3.53
CA SER A 156 -3.86 7.92 -3.55
C SER A 156 -4.78 6.70 -3.53
N VAL A 157 -4.47 5.68 -4.34
CA VAL A 157 -5.28 4.46 -4.46
C VAL A 157 -5.24 3.65 -3.16
N VAL A 158 -4.06 3.39 -2.60
CA VAL A 158 -3.91 2.63 -1.35
C VAL A 158 -4.53 3.38 -0.16
N MET A 159 -4.41 4.70 -0.10
CA MET A 159 -5.05 5.50 0.96
C MET A 159 -6.58 5.44 0.90
N LEU A 160 -7.14 5.43 -0.31
CA LEU A 160 -8.58 5.26 -0.51
C LEU A 160 -9.01 3.86 -0.10
N HIS A 161 -8.25 2.84 -0.50
CA HIS A 161 -8.50 1.46 -0.16
C HIS A 161 -8.54 1.22 1.37
N PHE A 162 -7.51 1.63 2.12
CA PHE A 162 -7.55 1.52 3.59
C PHE A 162 -8.72 2.28 4.21
N ARG A 163 -9.11 3.41 3.63
CA ARG A 163 -10.27 4.16 4.12
C ARG A 163 -11.56 3.37 3.94
N LYS A 164 -11.75 2.74 2.78
CA LYS A 164 -12.92 1.87 2.53
C LYS A 164 -12.95 0.70 3.49
N GLU A 165 -11.83 0.06 3.73
CA GLU A 165 -11.76 -1.05 4.69
C GLU A 165 -12.14 -0.58 6.09
N GLU A 166 -11.57 0.53 6.55
CA GLU A 166 -11.82 1.07 7.88
C GLU A 166 -13.25 1.59 8.07
N GLU A 167 -13.86 2.17 7.04
CA GLU A 167 -15.21 2.74 7.09
C GLU A 167 -16.32 1.73 6.78
N GLU A 168 -16.02 0.68 6.02
CA GLU A 168 -17.03 -0.25 5.48
C GLU A 168 -16.76 -1.71 5.87
N LEU A 169 -15.55 -2.24 5.68
CA LEU A 169 -15.23 -3.65 5.92
C LEU A 169 -15.11 -3.99 7.42
N LEU A 170 -14.30 -3.23 8.17
CA LEU A 170 -14.04 -3.50 9.59
C LEU A 170 -15.33 -3.41 10.44
N PRO A 171 -16.23 -2.43 10.23
CA PRO A 171 -17.52 -2.39 10.96
C PRO A 171 -18.41 -3.62 10.69
N LEU A 172 -18.37 -4.18 9.48
CA LEU A 172 -19.10 -5.42 9.17
C LEU A 172 -18.55 -6.59 9.96
N LEU A 173 -17.22 -6.67 10.14
CA LEU A 173 -16.62 -7.71 10.97
C LEU A 173 -17.06 -7.58 12.44
N VAL A 174 -17.07 -6.38 13.02
CA VAL A 174 -17.61 -6.15 14.39
C VAL A 174 -19.06 -6.60 14.50
N THR A 175 -19.87 -6.32 13.48
CA THR A 175 -21.31 -6.61 13.50
C THR A 175 -21.61 -8.11 13.47
N HIS A 176 -20.73 -8.92 12.88
CA HIS A 176 -21.05 -10.30 12.49
C HIS A 176 -20.22 -11.38 13.18
N PHE A 177 -19.19 -11.02 13.93
CA PHE A 177 -18.32 -11.94 14.64
C PHE A 177 -18.26 -11.60 16.12
N THR A 178 -18.10 -12.62 16.97
CA THR A 178 -17.82 -12.36 18.38
C THR A 178 -16.38 -11.89 18.55
N LYS A 179 -16.08 -11.26 19.70
CA LYS A 179 -14.73 -10.81 20.04
C LYS A 179 -13.68 -11.93 19.92
N GLU A 180 -14.01 -13.13 20.38
CA GLU A 180 -13.10 -14.29 20.32
C GLU A 180 -12.83 -14.71 18.88
N GLU A 181 -13.85 -14.71 18.02
CA GLU A 181 -13.70 -15.01 16.59
C GLU A 181 -12.87 -13.94 15.87
N LEU A 182 -13.05 -12.66 16.22
CA LEU A 182 -12.25 -11.56 15.68
C LEU A 182 -10.78 -11.67 16.07
N ILE A 183 -10.49 -11.97 17.34
CA ILE A 183 -9.11 -12.20 17.80
C ILE A 183 -8.47 -13.37 17.04
N GLU A 184 -9.22 -14.46 16.80
CA GLU A 184 -8.73 -15.59 16.01
C GLU A 184 -8.46 -15.21 14.54
N LEU A 185 -9.35 -14.43 13.92
CA LEU A 185 -9.21 -13.97 12.54
C LEU A 185 -7.99 -13.04 12.38
N VAL A 186 -7.87 -12.02 13.23
CA VAL A 186 -6.76 -11.08 13.20
C VAL A 186 -5.43 -11.78 13.52
N GLY A 187 -5.44 -12.72 14.47
CA GLY A 187 -4.26 -13.53 14.80
C GLY A 187 -3.74 -14.35 13.60
N LYS A 188 -4.61 -14.83 12.71
CA LYS A 188 -4.20 -15.55 11.49
C LYS A 188 -3.56 -14.63 10.44
N ILE A 189 -3.89 -13.34 10.43
CA ILE A 189 -3.31 -12.35 9.51
C ILE A 189 -1.92 -11.93 9.98
N ILE A 190 -1.74 -11.76 11.29
CA ILE A 190 -0.50 -11.18 11.87
C ILE A 190 0.50 -12.26 12.28
N GLY A 191 0.03 -13.47 12.59
CA GLY A 191 0.83 -14.57 13.17
C GLY A 191 1.22 -15.71 12.22
N ALA A 192 1.19 -15.51 10.89
CA ALA A 192 1.68 -16.48 9.91
C ALA A 192 3.17 -16.31 9.61
#